data_AF-A0A7S2BPX3-F1
#
_entry.id   AF-A0A7S2BPX3-F1
#
_cell.length_a   1.000
_cell.length_b   1.000
_cell.length_c   1.000
_cell.angle_alpha   90.00
_cell.angle_beta   90.00
_cell.angle_gamma   90.00
#
_symmetry.space_group_name_H-M   'P 1'
#
loop_
_entity.id
_entity.type
_entity.pdbx_description
1 polymer ?
#
loop_
_entity_poly.entity_id
_entity_poly.type
_entity_poly.pdbx_seq_one_letter_code
_entity_poly.pdbx_strand_id
1 'polypeptide(L)'
;GITHGDMYAHNILVPKSGATEEAAVGGAAGQGSKPQGQQGGRPAAILSDLGAAFFYCDERTKSDETSRLVERIEALAFGHFLGELVSICRGWEDSETKRLMEVGKIVTDCRVARVADRPGFDEVVARL
;
A
#
# COMPACT_ATOMS: atom_id res chain seq x y z
N GLY A 1 14.00 -1.61 -4.97
CA GLY A 1 12.56 -1.34 -4.86
C GLY A 1 11.81 -2.19 -5.86
N ILE A 2 10.64 -2.68 -5.47
CA ILE A 2 9.67 -3.34 -6.34
C ILE A 2 8.46 -2.41 -6.41
N THR A 3 7.93 -2.19 -7.61
CA THR A 3 6.65 -1.51 -7.81
C THR A 3 5.64 -2.56 -8.22
N HIS A 4 4.37 -2.38 -7.85
CA HIS A 4 3.31 -3.31 -8.23
C HIS A 4 2.90 -3.12 -9.68
N GLY A 5 2.82 -1.86 -10.13
CA GLY A 5 2.50 -1.50 -11.51
C GLY A 5 1.02 -1.66 -11.88
N ASP A 6 0.17 -2.11 -10.96
CA ASP A 6 -1.27 -2.32 -11.16
C ASP A 6 -2.07 -2.30 -9.84
N MET A 7 -1.81 -1.31 -8.97
CA MET A 7 -2.50 -1.23 -7.69
C MET A 7 -3.95 -0.76 -7.85
N TYR A 8 -4.90 -1.69 -7.61
CA TYR A 8 -6.35 -1.45 -7.58
C TYR A 8 -7.06 -2.38 -6.59
N ALA A 9 -8.32 -2.07 -6.27
CA ALA A 9 -9.11 -2.80 -5.27
C ALA A 9 -9.19 -4.33 -5.51
N HIS A 10 -9.25 -4.78 -6.77
CA HIS A 10 -9.34 -6.21 -7.11
C HIS A 10 -8.05 -6.98 -6.78
N ASN A 11 -6.92 -6.29 -6.63
CA ASN A 11 -5.62 -6.84 -6.23
C ASN A 11 -5.41 -6.84 -4.71
N ILE A 12 -6.41 -6.38 -3.93
CA ILE A 12 -6.38 -6.38 -2.46
C ILE A 12 -7.24 -7.52 -1.91
N LEU A 13 -6.60 -8.50 -1.28
CA LEU A 13 -7.26 -9.62 -0.64
C LEU A 13 -7.51 -9.34 0.83
N VAL A 14 -8.77 -9.42 1.27
CA VAL A 14 -9.15 -9.34 2.68
C VAL A 14 -9.34 -10.75 3.22
N PRO A 15 -8.53 -11.21 4.21
CA PRO A 15 -8.70 -12.53 4.77
C PRO A 15 -10.07 -12.72 5.42
N LYS A 16 -10.70 -13.88 5.20
CA LYS A 16 -11.95 -14.23 5.90
C LYS A 16 -11.68 -14.32 7.40
N SER A 17 -12.50 -13.65 8.19
CA SER A 17 -12.55 -13.83 9.65
C SER A 17 -12.84 -15.30 9.96
N GLY A 18 -11.94 -15.98 10.68
CA GLY A 18 -12.08 -17.39 11.07
C GLY A 18 -11.38 -18.43 10.18
N ALA A 19 -10.69 -18.04 9.10
CA ALA A 19 -9.82 -18.98 8.38
C ALA A 19 -8.56 -19.24 9.23
N THR A 20 -8.37 -20.48 9.67
CA THR A 20 -7.22 -20.93 10.46
C THR A 20 -5.89 -20.51 9.81
N GLU A 21 -4.89 -20.25 10.65
CA GLU A 21 -3.60 -19.61 10.34
C GLU A 21 -2.78 -20.30 9.23
N GLU A 22 -3.13 -21.53 8.85
CA GLU A 22 -2.39 -22.36 7.90
C GLU A 22 -2.59 -21.97 6.42
N ALA A 23 -3.66 -21.25 6.07
CA ALA A 23 -4.01 -21.02 4.67
C ALA A 23 -3.38 -19.75 4.03
N ALA A 24 -2.69 -18.90 4.80
CA ALA A 24 -2.11 -17.65 4.27
C ALA A 24 -0.65 -17.76 3.82
N VAL A 25 0.02 -18.86 4.15
CA VAL A 25 1.40 -19.14 3.70
C VAL A 25 1.34 -20.02 2.45
N GLY A 26 0.74 -19.49 1.39
CA GLY A 26 0.54 -20.18 0.13
C GLY A 26 0.97 -19.33 -1.05
N GLY A 27 2.27 -19.15 -1.23
CA GLY A 27 2.82 -18.50 -2.43
C GLY A 27 4.30 -18.12 -2.29
N ALA A 28 5.17 -19.01 -2.79
CA ALA A 28 6.62 -18.91 -2.93
C ALA A 28 7.48 -19.08 -1.66
N ALA A 29 8.19 -20.20 -1.64
CA ALA A 29 9.19 -20.57 -0.65
C ALA A 29 10.38 -19.61 -0.63
N GLY A 30 10.71 -19.14 0.57
CA GLY A 30 12.00 -18.56 0.91
C GLY A 30 12.22 -18.77 2.40
N GLN A 31 13.10 -19.71 2.77
CA GLN A 31 13.58 -19.86 4.15
C GLN A 31 14.43 -18.63 4.50
N GLY A 32 13.78 -17.56 4.94
CA GLY A 32 14.40 -16.42 5.58
C GLY A 32 14.05 -16.45 7.07
N SER A 33 15.06 -16.46 7.92
CA SER A 33 14.94 -16.45 9.39
C SER A 33 13.96 -15.36 9.84
N LYS A 34 12.87 -15.74 10.53
CA LYS A 34 11.98 -14.76 11.17
C LYS A 34 12.78 -13.95 12.20
N PRO A 35 12.84 -12.61 12.12
CA PRO A 35 13.37 -11.81 13.21
C PRO A 35 12.48 -12.01 14.45
N GLN A 36 13.11 -12.37 15.57
CA GLN A 36 12.45 -12.51 16.87
C GLN A 36 11.91 -11.13 17.31
N GLY A 37 10.59 -10.98 17.43
CA GLY A 37 9.98 -9.80 18.06
C GLY A 37 8.58 -9.40 17.62
N GLN A 38 8.03 -9.90 16.51
CA GLN A 38 6.66 -9.56 16.10
C GLN A 38 5.65 -10.62 16.55
N GLN A 39 4.74 -10.23 17.44
CA GLN A 39 3.50 -10.97 17.69
C GLN A 39 2.71 -10.98 16.37
N GLY A 40 2.74 -12.11 15.67
CA GLY A 40 2.27 -12.25 14.29
C GLY A 40 0.75 -12.36 14.20
N GLY A 41 0.06 -11.22 14.24
CA GLY A 41 -1.33 -11.15 13.77
C GLY A 41 -1.41 -11.25 12.25
N ARG A 42 -2.44 -11.90 11.72
CA ARG A 42 -2.69 -11.96 10.27
C ARG A 42 -2.92 -10.53 9.73
N PRO A 43 -2.31 -10.14 8.60
CA PRO A 43 -2.53 -8.80 8.05
C PRO A 43 -4.01 -8.61 7.69
N ALA A 44 -4.56 -7.43 7.95
CA ALA A 44 -5.95 -7.11 7.65
C ALA A 44 -6.28 -7.11 6.14
N ALA A 45 -5.26 -6.90 5.31
CA ALA A 45 -5.33 -6.99 3.86
C ALA A 45 -3.98 -7.43 3.28
N ILE A 46 -3.99 -8.07 2.12
CA ILE A 46 -2.80 -8.54 1.40
C ILE A 46 -2.85 -7.99 -0.02
N LEU A 47 -1.74 -7.39 -0.47
CA LEU A 47 -1.54 -7.01 -1.86
C LEU A 47 -1.15 -8.27 -2.68
N SER A 48 -1.84 -8.50 -3.78
CA SER A 48 -1.74 -9.71 -4.61
C SER A 48 -1.64 -9.36 -6.09
N ASP A 49 -1.43 -10.37 -6.94
CA ASP A 49 -1.23 -10.22 -8.39
C ASP A 49 -0.04 -9.35 -8.79
N LEU A 50 1.15 -9.92 -8.68
CA LEU A 50 2.40 -9.28 -9.08
C LEU A 50 2.70 -9.46 -10.59
N GLY A 51 1.71 -9.75 -11.43
CA GLY A 51 1.90 -9.97 -12.86
C GLY A 51 2.44 -8.75 -13.62
N ALA A 52 2.13 -7.55 -13.13
CA ALA A 52 2.65 -6.28 -13.64
C ALA A 52 3.85 -5.73 -12.85
N ALA A 53 4.27 -6.43 -11.78
CA ALA A 53 5.29 -5.93 -10.88
C ALA A 53 6.69 -5.97 -11.51
N PHE A 54 7.51 -4.98 -11.20
CA PHE A 54 8.89 -4.93 -11.68
C PHE A 54 9.84 -4.25 -10.70
N PHE A 55 11.13 -4.55 -10.85
CA PHE A 55 12.20 -3.94 -10.07
C PHE A 55 12.63 -2.62 -10.72
N TYR A 56 12.75 -1.56 -9.93
CA TYR A 56 13.10 -0.22 -10.42
C TYR A 56 14.38 0.35 -9.77
N CYS A 57 15.08 -0.46 -8.99
CA CYS A 57 16.30 -0.06 -8.29
C CYS A 57 17.40 -1.10 -8.60
N ASP A 58 18.54 -0.65 -9.11
CA ASP A 58 19.76 -1.46 -9.23
C ASP A 58 20.52 -1.38 -7.90
N GLU A 59 20.97 -2.51 -7.36
CA GLU A 59 21.72 -2.55 -6.09
C GLU A 59 23.00 -1.70 -6.13
N ARG A 60 23.52 -1.41 -7.33
CA ARG A 60 24.72 -0.57 -7.55
C ARG A 60 24.42 0.93 -7.47
N THR A 61 23.17 1.34 -7.62
CA THR A 61 22.73 2.74 -7.58
C THR A 61 21.61 2.89 -6.54
N LYS A 62 21.93 2.61 -5.27
CA LYS A 62 21.06 2.97 -4.15
C LYS A 62 20.91 4.49 -4.15
N SER A 63 19.68 4.99 -4.32
CA SER A 63 19.32 6.42 -4.37
C SER A 63 19.39 7.11 -5.75
N ASP A 64 18.87 6.49 -6.81
CA ASP A 64 18.56 7.29 -8.01
C ASP A 64 17.19 7.98 -7.88
N GLU A 65 17.10 9.22 -8.41
CA GLU A 65 15.87 10.01 -8.49
C GLU A 65 14.74 9.22 -9.15
N THR A 66 15.07 8.40 -10.15
CA THR A 66 14.14 7.49 -10.81
C THR A 66 13.43 6.57 -9.82
N SER A 67 14.15 6.00 -8.84
CA SER A 67 13.54 5.12 -7.84
C SER A 67 12.50 5.85 -6.99
N ARG A 68 12.80 7.10 -6.59
CA ARG A 68 11.86 7.94 -5.84
C ARG A 68 10.64 8.30 -6.69
N LEU A 69 10.83 8.61 -7.95
CA LEU A 69 9.75 8.95 -8.87
C LEU A 69 8.85 7.74 -9.18
N VAL A 70 9.42 6.54 -9.33
CA VAL A 70 8.63 5.31 -9.55
C VAL A 70 7.73 5.01 -8.35
N GLU A 71 8.25 5.10 -7.13
CA GLU A 71 7.42 4.96 -5.94
C GLU A 71 6.28 6.00 -5.89
N ARG A 72 6.56 7.25 -6.25
CA ARG A 72 5.56 8.34 -6.33
C ARG A 72 4.55 8.15 -7.47
N ILE A 73 4.87 7.34 -8.49
CA ILE A 73 3.88 6.89 -9.49
C ILE A 73 2.92 5.89 -8.85
N GLU A 74 3.42 4.91 -8.10
CA GLU A 74 2.58 3.95 -7.38
C GLU A 74 1.70 4.64 -6.32
N ALA A 75 2.20 5.69 -5.66
CA ALA A 75 1.42 6.50 -4.73
C ALA A 75 0.17 7.15 -5.37
N LEU A 76 0.18 7.43 -6.68
CA LEU A 76 -1.01 7.91 -7.39
C LEU A 76 -2.09 6.83 -7.44
N ALA A 77 -1.73 5.60 -7.81
CA ALA A 77 -2.66 4.47 -7.85
C ALA A 77 -3.26 4.22 -6.45
N PHE A 78 -2.41 4.26 -5.42
CA PHE A 78 -2.85 4.21 -4.02
C PHE A 78 -3.84 5.35 -3.68
N GLY A 79 -3.57 6.58 -4.11
CA GLY A 79 -4.45 7.73 -3.88
C GLY A 79 -5.82 7.58 -4.55
N HIS A 80 -5.88 6.99 -5.75
CA HIS A 80 -7.15 6.66 -6.40
C HIS A 80 -7.93 5.60 -5.63
N PHE A 81 -7.28 4.48 -5.28
CA PHE A 81 -7.88 3.42 -4.48
C PHE A 81 -8.41 3.94 -3.14
N LEU A 82 -7.59 4.69 -2.40
CA LEU A 82 -7.97 5.26 -1.11
C LEU A 82 -9.13 6.27 -1.24
N GLY A 83 -9.16 7.04 -2.33
CA GLY A 83 -10.26 7.96 -2.64
C GLY A 83 -11.59 7.25 -2.88
N GLU A 84 -11.57 6.09 -3.52
CA GLU A 84 -12.75 5.23 -3.69
C GLU A 84 -13.23 4.68 -2.33
N LEU A 85 -12.32 4.19 -1.49
CA LEU A 85 -12.66 3.74 -0.13
C LEU A 85 -13.27 4.85 0.71
N VAL A 86 -12.65 6.04 0.73
CA VAL A 86 -13.20 7.20 1.45
C VAL A 86 -14.60 7.53 0.94
N SER A 87 -14.85 7.43 -0.36
CA SER A 87 -16.16 7.71 -0.94
C SER A 87 -17.23 6.71 -0.50
N ILE A 88 -16.86 5.44 -0.28
CA ILE A 88 -17.75 4.41 0.28
C ILE A 88 -18.05 4.66 1.76
N CYS A 89 -17.06 5.13 2.52
CA CYS A 89 -17.21 5.41 3.95
C CYS A 89 -17.95 6.73 4.25
N ARG A 90 -18.10 7.64 3.28
CA ARG A 90 -18.88 8.87 3.45
C ARG A 90 -20.35 8.52 3.72
N GLY A 91 -20.76 8.61 4.98
CA GLY A 91 -22.09 8.19 5.46
C GLY A 91 -22.02 7.23 6.65
N TRP A 92 -20.82 6.83 7.07
CA TRP A 92 -20.59 6.14 8.34
C TRP A 92 -20.66 7.13 9.51
N GLU A 93 -20.70 6.61 10.74
CA GLU A 93 -20.95 7.39 11.96
C GLU A 93 -20.05 8.63 12.11
N ASP A 94 -20.58 9.68 12.76
CA ASP A 94 -19.89 10.96 12.95
C ASP A 94 -18.50 10.82 13.61
N SER A 95 -18.31 9.76 14.40
CA SER A 95 -17.07 9.45 15.14
C SER A 95 -15.84 9.28 14.24
N GLU A 96 -16.02 8.90 12.97
CA GLU A 96 -14.93 8.70 12.01
C GLU A 96 -14.67 9.89 11.08
N THR A 97 -15.50 10.94 11.15
CA THR A 97 -15.44 12.10 10.24
C THR A 97 -14.05 12.75 10.22
N LYS A 98 -13.42 12.91 11.39
CA LYS A 98 -12.07 13.50 11.50
C LYS A 98 -11.03 12.64 10.76
N ARG A 99 -11.08 11.32 10.96
CA ARG A 99 -10.14 10.38 10.32
C ARG A 99 -10.35 10.36 8.82
N LEU A 100 -11.60 10.37 8.34
CA LEU A 100 -11.91 10.47 6.91
C LEU A 100 -11.40 11.78 6.29
N MET A 101 -11.40 12.89 7.04
CA MET A 101 -10.79 14.15 6.57
C MET A 101 -9.26 14.06 6.48
N GLU A 102 -8.59 13.44 7.46
CA GLU A 102 -7.13 13.25 7.46
C GLU A 102 -6.70 12.35 6.28
N VAL A 103 -7.39 11.23 6.09
CA VAL A 103 -7.20 10.32 4.95
C VAL A 103 -7.50 11.04 3.63
N GLY A 104 -8.53 11.90 3.58
CA GLY A 104 -8.86 12.71 2.41
C GLY A 104 -7.74 13.69 1.99
N LYS A 105 -6.94 14.19 2.94
CA LYS A 105 -5.75 15.00 2.62
C LYS A 105 -4.67 14.14 1.96
N ILE A 106 -4.42 12.94 2.49
CA ILE A 106 -3.48 11.98 1.90
C ILE A 106 -3.89 11.65 0.45
N VAL A 107 -5.19 11.38 0.21
CA VAL A 107 -5.73 11.16 -1.15
C VAL A 107 -5.41 12.34 -2.07
N THR A 108 -5.59 13.56 -1.59
CA THR A 108 -5.34 14.78 -2.39
C THR A 108 -3.86 14.91 -2.74
N ASP A 109 -2.97 14.71 -1.76
CA ASP A 109 -1.52 14.80 -1.93
C ASP A 109 -0.96 13.71 -2.86
N CYS A 110 -1.50 12.49 -2.80
CA CYS A 110 -1.15 11.40 -3.70
C CYS A 110 -1.56 11.67 -5.16
N ARG A 111 -2.57 12.51 -5.39
CA ARG A 111 -3.17 12.76 -6.72
C ARG A 111 -2.68 14.04 -7.39
N VAL A 112 -1.69 14.73 -6.83
CA VAL A 112 -1.11 15.92 -7.46
C VAL A 112 -0.48 15.59 -8.82
N ALA A 113 -0.58 16.53 -9.75
CA ALA A 113 -0.19 16.32 -11.14
C ALA A 113 1.32 16.04 -11.29
N ARG A 114 2.17 16.78 -10.57
CA ARG A 114 3.61 16.62 -10.61
C ARG A 114 4.03 15.41 -9.77
N VAL A 115 4.60 14.40 -10.41
CA VAL A 115 5.03 13.15 -9.75
C VAL A 115 5.92 13.40 -8.54
N ALA A 116 6.90 14.30 -8.69
CA ALA A 116 7.85 14.63 -7.62
C ALA A 116 7.18 15.25 -6.37
N ASP A 117 5.97 15.79 -6.46
CA ASP A 117 5.26 16.39 -5.32
C ASP A 117 4.44 15.38 -4.51
N ARG A 118 4.15 14.20 -5.08
CA ARG A 118 3.34 13.17 -4.40
C ARG A 118 4.14 12.56 -3.25
N PRO A 119 3.55 12.23 -2.10
CA PRO A 119 4.29 11.60 -1.03
C PRO A 119 4.81 10.20 -1.42
N GLY A 120 5.94 9.78 -0.85
CA GLY A 120 6.35 8.37 -0.81
C GLY A 120 5.55 7.57 0.22
N PHE A 121 5.63 6.25 0.22
CA PHE A 121 4.85 5.42 1.15
C PHE A 121 5.28 5.59 2.61
N ASP A 122 6.56 5.82 2.89
CA ASP A 122 7.03 6.13 4.24
C ASP A 122 6.40 7.43 4.78
N GLU A 123 6.25 8.44 3.92
CA GLU A 123 5.61 9.71 4.26
C GLU A 123 4.09 9.55 4.43
N VAL A 124 3.46 8.61 3.74
CA VAL A 124 2.04 8.26 3.91
C VAL A 124 1.82 7.56 5.25
N VAL A 125 2.64 6.55 5.57
CA VAL A 125 2.54 5.79 6.84
C VAL A 125 2.74 6.72 8.04
N ALA A 126 3.65 7.69 7.96
CA ALA A 126 3.86 8.66 9.02
C ALA A 126 2.66 9.59 9.31
N ARG A 127 1.64 9.62 8.43
CA ARG A 127 0.44 10.46 8.55
C ARG A 127 -0.82 9.69 8.93
N LEU A 128 -0.77 8.35 8.99
CA LEU A 128 -1.87 7.46 9.35
C LEU A 128 -1.83 7.06 10.82
#